data_AF-A0A7J7VG96-F1
#
_entry.id   AF-A0A7J7VG96-F1
#
_cell.length_a   1.000
_cell.length_b   1.000
_cell.length_c   1.000
_cell.angle_alpha   90.00
_cell.angle_beta   90.00
_cell.angle_gamma   90.00
#
_symmetry.space_group_name_H-M   'P 1'
#
loop_
_entity.id
_entity.type
_entity.pdbx_description
1 polymer ?
#
loop_
_entity_poly.entity_id
_entity_poly.type
_entity_poly.pdbx_seq_one_letter_code
_entity_poly.pdbx_strand_id
1 'polypeptide(L)'
;MSLTLKAVVLTLALVAVTGTRAEVNADQVATVVWNYFTQLGNNAKKAVEDLQKSELPQQLNSLFQDRVDGVNAYAEELQKKLVPFATRLHERLTEDSVQLKEKIRMDLEVLGKQLQPHAQEVSQLINSGAQNLQDSLGPYADQLRTQVRTQTEKLRSQLSPYAERMETMLRDQKDNLQESLAQLGRQLDLKVEQFRSSVEPHGEAFNKILVQQVKELNEKLDPRSGDVQGHLIFLEKDLRDKMNSFFSSLQKAGQDQPLQEGQDQPLQEGQDQPLAPPLPEQTPEQAPLGG
;
A
#
# COMPACT_ATOMS: atom_id res chain seq x y z
N MET A 1 30.56 -54.62 47.37
CA MET A 1 30.14 -53.21 47.55
C MET A 1 28.72 -53.08 47.00
N SER A 2 27.71 -53.02 47.86
CA SER A 2 26.29 -53.13 47.51
C SER A 2 25.80 -51.92 46.69
N LEU A 3 24.83 -52.15 45.79
CA LEU A 3 24.23 -51.16 44.88
C LEU A 3 23.75 -49.86 45.57
N THR A 4 23.39 -49.93 46.86
CA THR A 4 22.89 -48.79 47.64
C THR A 4 23.95 -47.72 47.89
N LEU A 5 25.22 -48.12 48.09
CA LEU A 5 26.32 -47.18 48.31
C LEU A 5 26.66 -46.40 47.03
N LYS A 6 26.57 -47.06 45.87
CA LYS A 6 26.76 -46.41 44.57
C LYS A 6 25.64 -45.41 44.26
N ALA A 7 24.40 -45.72 44.63
CA ALA A 7 23.26 -44.82 44.43
C ALA A 7 23.36 -43.55 45.28
N VAL A 8 23.79 -43.65 46.55
CA VAL A 8 23.97 -42.49 47.43
C VAL A 8 25.09 -41.56 46.95
N VAL A 9 26.21 -42.14 46.52
CA VAL A 9 27.33 -41.37 45.92
C VAL A 9 26.91 -40.71 44.61
N LEU A 10 26.10 -41.38 43.79
CA LEU A 10 25.53 -40.82 42.56
C LEU A 10 24.55 -39.68 42.84
N THR A 11 23.69 -39.79 43.87
CA THR A 11 22.79 -38.69 44.24
C THR A 11 23.55 -37.49 44.83
N LEU A 12 24.61 -37.71 45.61
CA LEU A 12 25.49 -36.65 46.10
C LEU A 12 26.26 -35.96 44.96
N ALA A 13 26.73 -36.73 43.97
CA ALA A 13 27.39 -36.20 42.78
C ALA A 13 26.41 -35.42 41.88
N LEU A 14 25.16 -35.86 41.74
CA LEU A 14 24.15 -35.20 40.92
C LEU A 14 23.71 -33.84 41.52
N VAL A 15 23.64 -33.75 42.85
CA VAL A 15 23.34 -32.49 43.56
C VAL A 15 24.51 -31.50 43.47
N ALA A 16 25.76 -31.97 43.47
CA ALA A 16 26.93 -31.11 43.27
C ALA A 16 27.08 -30.60 41.82
N VAL A 17 26.63 -31.40 40.83
CA VAL A 17 26.81 -31.09 39.40
C VAL A 17 25.67 -30.23 38.82
N THR A 18 24.51 -30.11 39.49
CA THR A 18 23.37 -29.30 39.02
C THR A 18 23.21 -27.96 39.75
N GLY A 19 24.31 -27.39 40.23
CA GLY A 19 24.36 -26.13 40.97
C GLY A 19 24.19 -24.85 40.13
N THR A 20 23.11 -24.74 39.35
CA THR A 20 22.59 -23.42 38.97
C THR A 20 21.69 -22.91 40.10
N ARG A 21 22.28 -22.07 40.98
CA ARG A 21 21.59 -21.32 42.05
C ARG A 21 20.81 -22.15 43.07
N ALA A 22 21.51 -22.91 43.88
CA ALA A 22 21.10 -23.13 45.26
C ALA A 22 22.39 -23.27 46.07
N GLU A 23 22.61 -22.36 47.01
CA GLU A 23 23.68 -22.49 48.00
C GLU A 23 23.48 -23.85 48.68
N VAL A 24 24.39 -24.79 48.41
CA VAL A 24 24.42 -26.08 49.09
C VAL A 24 24.78 -25.78 50.54
N ASN A 25 23.74 -25.55 51.34
CA ASN A 25 23.88 -25.15 52.72
C ASN A 25 24.42 -26.35 53.51
N ALA A 26 25.42 -26.11 54.37
CA ALA A 26 26.05 -27.13 55.19
C ALA A 26 25.01 -27.92 56.01
N ASP A 27 23.92 -27.27 56.41
CA ASP A 27 22.78 -27.90 57.11
C ASP A 27 22.03 -28.93 56.25
N GLN A 28 21.90 -28.73 54.93
CA GLN A 28 21.24 -29.70 54.05
C GLN A 28 22.10 -30.94 53.84
N VAL A 29 23.40 -30.76 53.65
CA VAL A 29 24.34 -31.89 53.53
C VAL A 29 24.42 -32.65 54.85
N ALA A 30 24.48 -31.95 55.97
CA ALA A 30 24.42 -32.54 57.30
C ALA A 30 23.11 -33.33 57.50
N THR A 31 21.97 -32.78 57.04
CA THR A 31 20.66 -33.45 57.11
C THR A 31 20.62 -34.73 56.27
N VAL A 32 21.14 -34.73 55.04
CA VAL A 32 21.17 -35.93 54.18
C VAL A 32 22.05 -37.02 54.79
N VAL A 33 23.22 -36.64 55.30
CA VAL A 33 24.13 -37.56 56.01
C VAL A 33 23.46 -38.10 57.27
N TRP A 34 22.82 -37.23 58.07
CA TRP A 34 22.12 -37.61 59.31
C TRP A 34 20.94 -38.54 59.05
N ASN A 35 20.18 -38.32 57.97
CA ASN A 35 19.09 -39.19 57.53
C ASN A 35 19.60 -40.59 57.16
N TYR A 36 20.75 -40.69 56.49
CA TYR A 36 21.34 -42.00 56.17
C TYR A 36 21.80 -42.76 57.43
N PHE A 37 22.42 -42.06 58.40
CA PHE A 37 22.83 -42.66 59.68
C PHE A 37 21.65 -43.14 60.51
N THR A 38 20.60 -42.32 60.62
CA THR A 38 19.38 -42.71 61.34
C THR A 38 18.65 -43.86 60.65
N GLN A 39 18.64 -43.91 59.31
CA GLN A 39 18.05 -45.03 58.57
C GLN A 39 18.83 -46.34 58.77
N LEU A 40 20.16 -46.28 58.81
CA LEU A 40 21.01 -47.43 59.13
C LEU A 40 20.77 -47.93 60.56
N GLY A 41 20.70 -47.01 61.54
CA GLY A 41 20.41 -47.33 62.94
C GLY A 41 19.02 -47.92 63.14
N ASN A 42 18.01 -47.41 62.44
CA ASN A 42 16.64 -47.93 62.49
C ASN A 42 16.52 -49.33 61.89
N ASN A 43 17.27 -49.61 60.81
CA ASN A 43 17.31 -50.95 60.21
C ASN A 43 18.05 -51.96 61.09
N ALA A 44 19.14 -51.54 61.74
CA ALA A 44 19.81 -52.34 62.76
C ALA A 44 18.83 -52.65 63.90
N LYS A 45 18.13 -51.64 64.43
CA LYS A 45 17.13 -51.81 65.50
C LYS A 45 15.99 -52.77 65.13
N LYS A 46 15.52 -52.78 63.88
CA LYS A 46 14.53 -53.77 63.41
C LYS A 46 15.09 -55.19 63.36
N ALA A 47 16.31 -55.38 62.87
CA ALA A 47 16.98 -56.68 62.89
C ALA A 47 17.19 -57.19 64.33
N VAL A 48 17.42 -56.26 65.26
CA VAL A 48 17.52 -56.50 66.70
C VAL A 48 16.17 -56.93 67.31
N GLU A 49 15.08 -56.27 66.96
CA GLU A 49 13.72 -56.61 67.41
C GLU A 49 13.24 -57.95 66.83
N ASP A 50 13.59 -58.28 65.58
CA ASP A 50 13.31 -59.59 64.97
C ASP A 50 14.12 -60.71 65.63
N LEU A 51 15.35 -60.42 66.07
CA LEU A 51 16.18 -61.34 66.86
C LEU A 51 15.63 -61.57 68.29
N GLN A 52 15.04 -60.54 68.91
CA GLN A 52 14.41 -60.64 70.24
C GLN A 52 13.13 -61.49 70.24
N LYS A 53 12.44 -61.61 69.09
CA LYS A 53 11.28 -62.51 68.94
C LYS A 53 11.66 -63.98 68.79
N SER A 54 12.95 -64.28 68.57
CA SER A 54 13.46 -65.65 68.55
C SER A 54 13.99 -66.02 69.94
N GLU A 55 13.57 -67.15 70.50
CA GLU A 55 13.97 -67.61 71.84
C GLU A 55 15.44 -68.11 71.88
N LEU A 56 16.41 -67.19 71.79
CA LEU A 56 17.83 -67.45 72.05
C LEU A 56 18.38 -66.45 73.09
N PRO A 57 18.23 -66.70 74.42
CA PRO A 57 18.35 -65.59 75.39
C PRO A 57 19.73 -65.35 76.04
N GLN A 58 20.73 -66.23 75.95
CA GLN A 58 21.97 -66.05 76.77
C GLN A 58 23.27 -65.75 76.00
N GLN A 59 23.40 -66.18 74.74
CA GLN A 59 24.56 -65.82 73.90
C GLN A 59 24.37 -64.51 73.14
N LEU A 60 23.14 -64.00 73.06
CA LEU A 60 22.82 -62.78 72.32
C LEU A 60 23.17 -61.50 73.09
N ASN A 61 23.00 -61.48 74.42
CA ASN A 61 23.17 -60.27 75.23
C ASN A 61 24.62 -59.74 75.20
N SER A 62 25.61 -60.64 75.19
CA SER A 62 27.02 -60.27 75.06
C SER A 62 27.37 -59.84 73.63
N LEU A 63 26.86 -60.53 72.60
CA LEU A 63 27.05 -60.15 71.19
C LEU A 63 26.35 -58.83 70.84
N PHE A 64 25.31 -58.46 71.58
CA PHE A 64 24.65 -57.18 71.46
C PHE A 64 25.47 -56.05 72.04
N GLN A 65 25.96 -56.20 73.27
CA GLN A 65 26.81 -55.17 73.87
C GLN A 65 28.08 -54.95 73.04
N ASP A 66 28.75 -56.02 72.64
CA ASP A 66 29.97 -55.93 71.83
C ASP A 66 29.73 -55.27 70.47
N ARG A 67 28.58 -55.53 69.82
CA ARG A 67 28.23 -54.86 68.56
C ARG A 67 27.73 -53.44 68.71
N VAL A 68 27.03 -53.11 69.80
CA VAL A 68 26.58 -51.73 70.06
C VAL A 68 27.78 -50.84 70.40
N ASP A 69 28.70 -51.32 71.22
CA ASP A 69 29.96 -50.62 71.52
C ASP A 69 30.82 -50.46 70.27
N GLY A 70 30.90 -51.51 69.43
CA GLY A 70 31.57 -51.45 68.13
C GLY A 70 30.95 -50.41 67.17
N VAL A 71 29.62 -50.31 67.11
CA VAL A 71 28.93 -49.30 66.28
C VAL A 71 29.14 -47.89 66.82
N ASN A 72 29.12 -47.71 68.14
CA ASN A 72 29.30 -46.40 68.76
C ASN A 72 30.74 -45.89 68.58
N ALA A 73 31.73 -46.77 68.75
CA ALA A 73 33.13 -46.48 68.45
C ALA A 73 33.34 -46.12 66.96
N TYR A 74 32.67 -46.84 66.06
CA TYR A 74 32.73 -46.55 64.62
C TYR A 74 32.07 -45.22 64.26
N ALA A 75 30.94 -44.88 64.89
CA ALA A 75 30.25 -43.61 64.72
C ALA A 75 31.10 -42.44 65.23
N GLU A 76 31.76 -42.58 66.38
CA GLU A 76 32.70 -41.58 66.89
C GLU A 76 33.91 -41.40 65.98
N GLU A 77 34.50 -42.48 65.48
CA GLU A 77 35.64 -42.41 64.57
C GLU A 77 35.26 -41.72 63.26
N LEU A 78 34.06 -41.99 62.76
CA LEU A 78 33.54 -41.35 61.57
C LEU A 78 33.25 -39.87 61.81
N GLN A 79 32.64 -39.50 62.94
CA GLN A 79 32.41 -38.11 63.31
C GLN A 79 33.75 -37.35 63.41
N LYS A 80 34.78 -37.96 64.03
CA LYS A 80 36.14 -37.40 64.12
C LYS A 80 36.80 -37.17 62.76
N LYS A 81 36.43 -37.93 61.72
CA LYS A 81 36.98 -37.78 60.36
C LYS A 81 36.14 -36.85 59.47
N LEU A 82 34.81 -36.88 59.61
CA LEU A 82 33.90 -36.11 58.76
C LEU A 82 33.90 -34.63 59.08
N VAL A 83 33.92 -34.24 60.36
CA VAL A 83 33.95 -32.81 60.75
C VAL A 83 35.16 -32.09 60.15
N PRO A 84 36.42 -32.53 60.35
CA PRO A 84 37.58 -31.87 59.75
C PRO A 84 37.67 -32.05 58.22
N PHE A 85 36.98 -33.03 57.63
CA PHE A 85 36.85 -33.11 56.18
C PHE A 85 35.92 -32.02 55.64
N ALA A 86 34.73 -31.85 56.24
CA ALA A 86 33.76 -30.85 55.86
C ALA A 86 34.30 -29.41 56.05
N THR A 87 35.00 -29.14 57.16
CA THR A 87 35.66 -27.85 57.40
C THR A 87 36.70 -27.54 56.33
N ARG A 88 37.60 -28.49 56.03
CA ARG A 88 38.61 -28.30 54.97
C ARG A 88 38.00 -28.14 53.58
N LEU A 89 36.90 -28.84 53.29
CA LEU A 89 36.19 -28.71 52.03
C LEU A 89 35.56 -27.30 51.91
N HIS A 90 34.94 -26.80 52.96
CA HIS A 90 34.35 -25.46 52.98
C HIS A 90 35.40 -24.36 52.85
N GLU A 91 36.52 -24.48 53.56
CA GLU A 91 37.64 -23.55 53.46
C GLU A 91 38.20 -23.49 52.03
N ARG A 92 38.46 -24.66 51.41
CA ARG A 92 38.93 -24.71 50.02
C ARG A 92 37.94 -24.14 49.04
N LEU A 93 36.65 -24.50 49.15
CA LEU A 93 35.62 -23.97 48.26
C LEU A 93 35.50 -22.45 48.37
N THR A 94 35.61 -21.91 49.58
CA THR A 94 35.58 -20.46 49.81
C THR A 94 36.79 -19.79 49.18
N GLU A 95 37.99 -20.32 49.44
CA GLU A 95 39.24 -19.80 48.87
C GLU A 95 39.24 -19.87 47.34
N ASP A 96 38.90 -21.02 46.75
CA ASP A 96 38.83 -21.23 45.31
C ASP A 96 37.79 -20.28 44.67
N SER A 97 36.66 -20.03 45.35
CA SER A 97 35.64 -19.10 44.85
C SER A 97 36.13 -17.64 44.80
N VAL A 98 36.90 -17.22 45.81
CA VAL A 98 37.47 -15.87 45.86
C VAL A 98 38.52 -15.72 44.76
N GLN A 99 39.40 -16.71 44.61
CA GLN A 99 40.40 -16.71 43.54
C GLN A 99 39.76 -16.71 42.15
N LEU A 100 38.72 -17.51 41.94
CA LEU A 100 38.00 -17.57 40.67
C LEU A 100 37.33 -16.23 40.35
N LYS A 101 36.69 -15.60 41.34
CA LYS A 101 36.06 -14.28 41.16
C LYS A 101 37.08 -13.22 40.76
N GLU A 102 38.25 -13.22 41.39
CA GLU A 102 39.31 -12.26 41.07
C GLU A 102 39.88 -12.51 39.66
N LYS A 103 40.08 -13.79 39.29
CA LYS A 103 40.52 -14.15 37.95
C LYS A 103 39.51 -13.72 36.88
N ILE A 104 38.22 -13.97 37.10
CA ILE A 104 37.16 -13.52 36.17
C ILE A 104 37.19 -12.01 36.01
N ARG A 105 37.34 -11.26 37.11
CA ARG A 105 37.42 -9.80 37.07
C ARG A 105 38.59 -9.33 36.22
N MET A 106 39.77 -9.90 36.44
CA MET A 106 40.98 -9.57 35.70
C MET A 106 40.84 -9.92 34.20
N ASP A 107 40.31 -11.09 33.89
CA ASP A 107 40.05 -11.53 32.51
C ASP A 107 39.06 -10.59 31.80
N LEU A 108 38.04 -10.11 32.51
CA LEU A 108 37.09 -9.12 31.97
C LEU A 108 37.76 -7.77 31.68
N GLU A 109 38.63 -7.29 32.56
CA GLU A 109 39.38 -6.04 32.33
C GLU A 109 40.34 -6.16 31.15
N VAL A 110 41.04 -7.29 31.02
CA VAL A 110 41.91 -7.57 29.87
C VAL A 110 41.10 -7.65 28.58
N LEU A 111 39.98 -8.38 28.59
CA LEU A 111 39.11 -8.50 27.43
C LEU A 111 38.52 -7.14 27.02
N GLY A 112 38.11 -6.32 27.99
CA GLY A 112 37.64 -4.95 27.73
C GLY A 112 38.71 -4.10 27.05
N LYS A 113 39.96 -4.14 27.56
CA LYS A 113 41.10 -3.43 26.95
C LYS A 113 41.45 -3.92 25.55
N GLN A 114 41.29 -5.22 25.27
CA GLN A 114 41.53 -5.79 23.94
C GLN A 114 40.39 -5.47 22.96
N LEU A 115 39.15 -5.42 23.41
CA LEU A 115 37.99 -5.12 22.56
C LEU A 115 37.83 -3.63 22.22
N GLN A 116 38.27 -2.74 23.11
CA GLN A 116 38.18 -1.30 22.91
C GLN A 116 38.80 -0.82 21.57
N PRO A 117 40.04 -1.18 21.19
CA PRO A 117 40.61 -0.78 19.90
C PRO A 117 39.81 -1.34 18.72
N HIS A 118 39.32 -2.58 18.78
CA HIS A 118 38.51 -3.16 17.70
C HIS A 118 37.16 -2.46 17.53
N ALA A 119 36.49 -2.08 18.62
CA ALA A 119 35.28 -1.28 18.54
C ALA A 119 35.54 0.08 17.88
N GLN A 120 36.70 0.68 18.15
CA GLN A 120 37.10 1.95 17.56
C GLN A 120 37.47 1.81 16.08
N GLU A 121 38.15 0.74 15.67
CA GLU A 121 38.42 0.40 14.27
C GLU A 121 37.12 0.22 13.47
N VAL A 122 36.14 -0.53 14.02
CA VAL A 122 34.82 -0.70 13.38
C VAL A 122 34.11 0.64 13.22
N SER A 123 34.12 1.50 14.25
CA SER A 123 33.52 2.83 14.15
C SER A 123 34.20 3.69 13.07
N GLN A 124 35.52 3.64 12.97
CA GLN A 124 36.25 4.37 11.94
C GLN A 124 35.93 3.84 10.55
N LEU A 125 35.86 2.52 10.38
CA LEU A 125 35.50 1.88 9.11
C LEU A 125 34.09 2.27 8.66
N ILE A 126 33.12 2.26 9.57
CA ILE A 126 31.74 2.68 9.28
C ILE A 126 31.71 4.15 8.87
N ASN A 127 32.36 5.04 9.61
CA ASN A 127 32.40 6.47 9.28
C ASN A 127 33.05 6.72 7.92
N SER A 128 34.18 6.05 7.65
CA SER A 128 34.90 6.16 6.38
C SER A 128 34.07 5.59 5.22
N GLY A 129 33.38 4.47 5.43
CA GLY A 129 32.48 3.87 4.46
C GLY A 129 31.30 4.78 4.14
N ALA A 130 30.69 5.40 5.15
CA ALA A 130 29.59 6.35 4.95
C ALA A 130 30.05 7.60 4.18
N GLN A 131 31.23 8.13 4.49
CA GLN A 131 31.79 9.28 3.79
C GLN A 131 32.16 8.95 2.34
N ASN A 132 32.80 7.81 2.09
CA ASN A 132 33.07 7.34 0.73
C ASN A 132 31.79 7.11 -0.07
N LEU A 133 30.73 6.59 0.56
CA LEU A 133 29.44 6.42 -0.10
C LEU A 133 28.80 7.77 -0.44
N GLN A 134 28.88 8.74 0.46
CA GLN A 134 28.41 10.11 0.21
C GLN A 134 29.19 10.76 -0.93
N ASP A 135 30.51 10.66 -0.93
CA ASP A 135 31.39 11.24 -1.95
C ASP A 135 31.20 10.56 -3.31
N SER A 136 30.90 9.26 -3.33
CA SER A 136 30.60 8.52 -4.54
C SER A 136 29.20 8.83 -5.07
N LEU A 137 28.17 8.85 -4.22
CA LEU A 137 26.78 9.02 -4.65
C LEU A 137 26.38 10.48 -4.88
N GLY A 138 27.00 11.45 -4.20
CA GLY A 138 26.70 12.88 -4.35
C GLY A 138 26.75 13.34 -5.81
N PRO A 139 27.87 13.13 -6.54
CA PRO A 139 27.98 13.51 -7.94
C PRO A 139 26.93 12.86 -8.84
N TYR A 140 26.57 11.58 -8.61
CA TYR A 140 25.53 10.91 -9.38
C TYR A 140 24.15 11.51 -9.14
N ALA A 141 23.82 11.86 -7.89
CA ALA A 141 22.57 12.54 -7.55
C ALA A 141 22.48 13.92 -8.22
N ASP A 142 23.57 14.69 -8.21
CA ASP A 142 23.64 16.00 -8.87
C ASP A 142 23.55 15.87 -10.40
N GLN A 143 24.23 14.87 -10.98
CA GLN A 143 24.14 14.58 -12.41
C GLN A 143 22.72 14.19 -12.81
N LEU A 144 22.06 13.31 -12.04
CA LEU A 144 20.68 12.91 -12.30
C LEU A 144 19.73 14.09 -12.21
N ARG A 145 19.87 14.93 -11.17
CA ARG A 145 19.08 16.17 -11.03
C ARG A 145 19.25 17.09 -12.22
N THR A 146 20.49 17.25 -12.69
CA THR A 146 20.80 18.07 -13.87
C THR A 146 20.19 17.48 -15.13
N GLN A 147 20.32 16.17 -15.35
CA GLN A 147 19.74 15.49 -16.50
C GLN A 147 18.21 15.60 -16.52
N VAL A 148 17.54 15.36 -15.40
CA VAL A 148 16.08 15.50 -15.28
C VAL A 148 15.64 16.92 -15.61
N ARG A 149 16.34 17.93 -15.09
CA ARG A 149 16.04 19.34 -15.39
C ARG A 149 16.19 19.62 -16.89
N THR A 150 17.32 19.25 -17.47
CA THR A 150 17.60 19.46 -18.90
C THR A 150 16.58 18.75 -19.79
N GLN A 151 16.22 17.50 -19.46
CA GLN A 151 15.21 16.76 -20.21
C GLN A 151 13.82 17.37 -20.08
N THR A 152 13.46 17.88 -18.89
CA THR A 152 12.20 18.57 -18.66
C THR A 152 12.14 19.88 -19.44
N GLU A 153 13.21 20.67 -19.43
CA GLU A 153 13.32 21.91 -20.22
C GLU A 153 13.27 21.62 -21.73
N LYS A 154 13.95 20.56 -22.20
CA LYS A 154 13.87 20.11 -23.59
C LYS A 154 12.46 19.68 -23.97
N LEU A 155 11.80 18.88 -23.13
CA LEU A 155 10.42 18.44 -23.37
C LEU A 155 9.46 19.64 -23.40
N ARG A 156 9.61 20.58 -22.47
CA ARG A 156 8.84 21.83 -22.48
C ARG A 156 9.05 22.61 -23.77
N SER A 157 10.31 22.80 -24.19
CA SER A 157 10.64 23.50 -25.43
C SER A 157 10.07 22.80 -26.66
N GLN A 158 10.05 21.47 -26.68
CA GLN A 158 9.45 20.68 -27.76
C GLN A 158 7.92 20.76 -27.75
N LEU A 159 7.26 20.80 -26.59
CA LEU A 159 5.81 20.80 -26.47
C LEU A 159 5.17 22.19 -26.59
N SER A 160 5.87 23.25 -26.19
CA SER A 160 5.41 24.64 -26.34
C SER A 160 4.85 24.98 -27.73
N PRO A 161 5.56 24.72 -28.85
CA PRO A 161 5.05 25.07 -30.17
C PRO A 161 3.79 24.28 -30.55
N TYR A 162 3.63 23.05 -30.06
CA TYR A 162 2.39 22.29 -30.28
C TYR A 162 1.21 22.90 -29.53
N ALA A 163 1.43 23.34 -28.28
CA ALA A 163 0.40 24.02 -27.49
C ALA A 163 -0.01 25.35 -28.15
N GLU A 164 0.95 26.16 -28.59
CA GLU A 164 0.70 27.42 -29.31
C GLU A 164 -0.03 27.19 -30.64
N ARG A 165 0.36 26.16 -31.40
CA ARG A 165 -0.31 25.80 -32.65
C ARG A 165 -1.74 25.35 -32.42
N MET A 166 -1.99 24.57 -31.36
CA MET A 166 -3.33 24.14 -30.98
C MET A 166 -4.21 25.31 -30.53
N GLU A 167 -3.67 26.24 -29.74
CA GLU A 167 -4.37 27.47 -29.35
C GLU A 167 -4.75 28.32 -30.57
N THR A 168 -3.83 28.45 -31.52
CA THR A 168 -4.07 29.18 -32.78
C THR A 168 -5.15 28.49 -33.61
N MET A 169 -5.07 27.17 -33.80
CA MET A 169 -6.10 26.42 -34.54
C MET A 169 -7.48 26.55 -33.90
N LEU A 170 -7.58 26.49 -32.57
CA LEU A 170 -8.84 26.67 -31.85
C LEU A 170 -9.40 28.07 -32.01
N ARG A 171 -8.53 29.09 -32.02
CA ARG A 171 -8.92 30.48 -32.29
C ARG A 171 -9.44 30.64 -33.70
N ASP A 172 -8.71 30.15 -34.70
CA ASP A 172 -9.09 30.24 -36.11
C ASP A 172 -10.41 29.50 -36.37
N GLN A 173 -10.59 28.31 -35.79
CA GLN A 173 -11.86 27.58 -35.88
C GLN A 173 -13.03 28.34 -35.25
N LYS A 174 -12.81 29.00 -34.11
CA LYS A 174 -13.82 29.83 -33.48
C LYS A 174 -14.19 31.03 -34.36
N ASP A 175 -13.19 31.70 -34.92
CA ASP A 175 -13.40 32.88 -35.77
C ASP A 175 -14.13 32.48 -37.07
N ASN A 176 -13.76 31.37 -37.69
CA ASN A 176 -14.43 30.80 -38.86
C ASN A 176 -15.89 30.39 -38.56
N LEU A 177 -16.12 29.79 -37.39
CA LEU A 177 -17.48 29.43 -36.96
C LEU A 177 -18.33 30.68 -36.74
N GLN A 178 -17.76 31.73 -36.13
CA GLN A 178 -18.44 32.99 -35.93
C GLN A 178 -18.78 33.67 -37.26
N GLU A 179 -17.87 33.65 -38.23
CA GLU A 179 -18.12 34.18 -39.57
C GLU A 179 -19.22 33.39 -40.30
N SER A 180 -19.16 32.05 -40.22
CA SER A 180 -20.16 31.16 -40.81
C SER A 180 -21.55 31.41 -40.23
N LEU A 181 -21.65 31.58 -38.91
CA LEU A 181 -22.90 31.92 -38.23
C LEU A 181 -23.39 33.31 -38.62
N ALA A 182 -22.51 34.30 -38.72
CA ALA A 182 -22.88 35.63 -39.17
C ALA A 182 -23.38 35.63 -40.63
N GLN A 183 -22.76 34.83 -41.50
CA GLN A 183 -23.21 34.66 -42.87
C GLN A 183 -24.58 33.98 -42.94
N LEU A 184 -24.80 32.92 -42.16
CA LEU A 184 -26.09 32.26 -42.05
C LEU A 184 -27.17 33.22 -41.56
N GLY A 185 -26.86 34.07 -40.58
CA GLY A 185 -27.74 35.14 -40.10
C GLY A 185 -28.14 36.09 -41.23
N ARG A 186 -27.16 36.60 -42.00
CA ARG A 186 -27.44 37.46 -43.16
C ARG A 186 -28.29 36.77 -44.23
N GLN A 187 -28.03 35.49 -44.51
CA GLN A 187 -28.84 34.71 -45.46
C GLN A 187 -30.28 34.53 -44.98
N LEU A 188 -30.46 34.31 -43.68
CA LEU A 188 -31.78 34.20 -43.08
C LEU A 188 -32.53 35.54 -43.17
N ASP A 189 -31.88 36.66 -42.82
CA ASP A 189 -32.47 38.00 -42.92
C ASP A 189 -32.92 38.31 -44.36
N LEU A 190 -32.06 38.01 -45.35
CA LEU A 190 -32.41 38.15 -46.77
C LEU A 190 -33.61 37.30 -47.16
N LYS A 191 -33.67 36.05 -46.68
CA LYS A 191 -34.78 35.14 -46.98
C LYS A 191 -36.09 35.60 -46.33
N VAL A 192 -36.02 36.13 -45.11
CA VAL A 192 -37.17 36.71 -44.40
C VAL A 192 -37.68 37.94 -45.14
N GLU A 193 -36.79 38.83 -45.59
CA GLU A 193 -37.18 40.03 -46.32
C GLU A 193 -37.78 39.70 -47.70
N GLN A 194 -37.19 38.74 -48.41
CA GLN A 194 -37.75 38.24 -49.67
C GLN A 194 -39.12 37.59 -49.48
N PHE A 195 -39.28 36.77 -48.43
CA PHE A 195 -40.58 36.20 -48.09
C PHE A 195 -41.59 37.29 -47.78
N ARG A 196 -41.23 38.28 -46.95
CA ARG A 196 -42.08 39.43 -46.63
C ARG A 196 -42.52 40.17 -47.89
N SER A 197 -41.57 40.55 -48.75
CA SER A 197 -41.84 41.27 -50.00
C SER A 197 -42.70 40.45 -50.96
N SER A 198 -42.58 39.11 -50.94
CA SER A 198 -43.45 38.25 -51.73
C SER A 198 -44.85 38.17 -51.14
N VAL A 199 -45.01 38.02 -49.83
CA VAL A 199 -46.32 37.83 -49.19
C VAL A 199 -47.14 39.12 -49.12
N GLU A 200 -46.50 40.27 -48.93
CA GLU A 200 -47.15 41.58 -48.79
C GLU A 200 -48.17 41.89 -49.91
N PRO A 201 -47.81 41.88 -51.20
CA PRO A 201 -48.77 42.17 -52.29
C PRO A 201 -49.88 41.11 -52.40
N HIS A 202 -49.61 39.86 -52.02
CA HIS A 202 -50.63 38.80 -52.04
C HIS A 202 -51.63 38.97 -50.89
N GLY A 203 -51.16 39.38 -49.70
CA GLY A 203 -52.03 39.72 -48.57
C GLY A 203 -52.91 40.92 -48.86
N GLU A 204 -52.36 41.97 -49.48
CA GLU A 204 -53.13 43.15 -49.91
C GLU A 204 -54.17 42.79 -50.99
N ALA A 205 -53.77 42.01 -52.00
CA ALA A 205 -54.68 41.56 -53.05
C ALA A 205 -55.84 40.74 -52.48
N PHE A 206 -55.54 39.80 -51.58
CA PHE A 206 -56.55 39.01 -50.89
C PHE A 206 -57.51 39.89 -50.07
N ASN A 207 -56.99 40.84 -49.29
CA ASN A 207 -57.81 41.78 -48.53
C ASN A 207 -58.73 42.61 -49.42
N LYS A 208 -58.21 43.17 -50.52
CA LYS A 208 -59.00 43.94 -51.49
C LYS A 208 -60.13 43.09 -52.09
N ILE A 209 -59.83 41.83 -52.42
CA ILE A 209 -60.82 40.89 -52.95
C ILE A 209 -61.90 40.58 -51.91
N LEU A 210 -61.54 40.32 -50.65
CA LEU A 210 -62.51 40.07 -49.59
C LEU A 210 -63.47 41.26 -49.38
N VAL A 211 -62.92 42.47 -49.30
CA VAL A 211 -63.73 43.69 -49.15
C VAL A 211 -64.68 43.86 -50.34
N GLN A 212 -64.21 43.60 -51.55
CA GLN A 212 -65.03 43.69 -52.76
C GLN A 212 -66.15 42.64 -52.78
N GLN A 213 -65.86 41.39 -52.40
CA GLN A 213 -66.87 40.32 -52.34
C GLN A 213 -67.96 40.59 -51.31
N VAL A 214 -67.59 41.10 -50.12
CA VAL A 214 -68.56 41.51 -49.10
C VAL A 214 -69.46 42.64 -49.60
N LYS A 215 -68.90 43.59 -50.36
CA LYS A 215 -69.66 44.69 -50.95
C LYS A 215 -70.65 44.19 -52.02
N GLU A 216 -70.21 43.34 -52.92
CA GLU A 216 -71.06 42.74 -53.97
C GLU A 216 -72.20 41.90 -53.38
N LEU A 217 -71.93 41.18 -52.29
CA LEU A 217 -72.95 40.46 -51.53
C LEU A 217 -73.97 41.42 -50.92
N ASN A 218 -73.52 42.52 -50.31
CA ASN A 218 -74.42 43.53 -49.75
C ASN A 218 -75.30 44.21 -50.81
N GLU A 219 -74.81 44.38 -52.04
CA GLU A 219 -75.59 44.94 -53.16
C GLU A 219 -76.57 43.94 -53.78
N LYS A 220 -76.20 42.65 -53.86
CA LYS A 220 -77.06 41.59 -54.42
C LYS A 220 -78.09 41.08 -53.42
N LEU A 221 -77.88 41.25 -52.12
CA LEU A 221 -78.85 40.97 -51.07
C LEU A 221 -79.80 42.17 -50.84
N ASP A 222 -80.35 42.73 -51.93
CA ASP A 222 -81.52 43.61 -51.80
C ASP A 222 -82.67 42.77 -51.21
N PRO A 223 -83.33 43.20 -50.11
CA PRO A 223 -84.42 42.46 -49.47
C PRO A 223 -85.63 42.13 -50.40
N ARG A 224 -85.60 42.56 -51.66
CA ARG A 224 -86.58 42.23 -52.70
C ARG A 224 -86.23 41.02 -53.58
N SER A 225 -85.01 40.48 -53.53
CA SER A 225 -84.62 39.27 -54.27
C SER A 225 -84.72 38.04 -53.36
N GLY A 226 -85.80 37.26 -53.46
CA GLY A 226 -86.12 36.14 -52.57
C GLY A 226 -85.23 34.89 -52.66
N ASP A 227 -83.98 34.97 -53.14
CA ASP A 227 -83.06 33.83 -53.27
C ASP A 227 -81.72 34.07 -52.54
N VAL A 228 -81.78 34.18 -51.22
CA VAL A 228 -80.59 34.37 -50.36
C VAL A 228 -79.70 33.11 -50.34
N GLN A 229 -80.29 31.92 -50.51
CA GLN A 229 -79.59 30.65 -50.40
C GLN A 229 -78.67 30.39 -51.61
N GLY A 230 -79.13 30.69 -52.84
CA GLY A 230 -78.28 30.60 -54.04
C GLY A 230 -77.07 31.54 -54.00
N HIS A 231 -77.25 32.75 -53.48
CA HIS A 231 -76.18 33.73 -53.34
C HIS A 231 -75.11 33.34 -52.31
N LEU A 232 -75.50 32.66 -51.22
CA LEU A 232 -74.55 32.22 -50.19
C LEU A 232 -73.70 31.03 -50.66
N ILE A 233 -74.29 30.10 -51.42
CA ILE A 233 -73.56 28.99 -52.04
C ILE A 233 -72.55 29.52 -53.09
N PHE A 234 -72.94 30.55 -53.86
CA PHE A 234 -72.03 31.20 -54.79
C PHE A 234 -70.85 31.88 -54.08
N LEU A 235 -71.09 32.58 -52.97
CA LEU A 235 -70.03 33.20 -52.16
C LEU A 235 -69.06 32.16 -51.58
N GLU A 236 -69.58 31.07 -51.01
CA GLU A 236 -68.73 30.01 -50.44
C GLU A 236 -67.79 29.45 -51.51
N LYS A 237 -68.33 29.18 -52.70
CA LYS A 237 -67.54 28.67 -53.83
C LYS A 237 -66.48 29.68 -54.27
N ASP A 238 -66.86 30.94 -54.48
CA ASP A 238 -65.95 31.98 -54.94
C ASP A 238 -64.83 32.28 -53.91
N LEU A 239 -65.17 32.34 -52.62
CA LEU A 239 -64.21 32.54 -51.54
C LEU A 239 -63.28 31.34 -51.40
N ARG A 240 -63.77 30.12 -51.57
CA ARG A 240 -62.96 28.89 -51.60
C ARG A 240 -61.99 28.90 -52.78
N ASP A 241 -62.44 29.26 -53.97
CA ASP A 241 -61.60 29.32 -55.17
C ASP A 241 -60.51 30.40 -55.03
N LYS A 242 -60.85 31.57 -54.46
CA LYS A 242 -59.90 32.65 -54.17
C LYS A 242 -58.91 32.30 -53.07
N MET A 243 -59.36 31.62 -52.02
CA MET A 243 -58.50 31.10 -50.96
C MET A 243 -57.50 30.08 -51.52
N ASN A 244 -57.94 29.17 -52.38
CA ASN A 244 -57.07 28.23 -53.08
C ASN A 244 -56.07 28.94 -54.00
N SER A 245 -56.49 30.01 -54.68
CA SER A 245 -55.60 30.84 -55.50
C SER A 245 -54.55 31.56 -54.65
N PHE A 246 -54.92 32.09 -53.48
CA PHE A 246 -53.97 32.69 -52.53
C PHE A 246 -52.96 31.66 -52.02
N PHE A 247 -53.41 30.49 -51.57
CA PHE A 247 -52.49 29.43 -51.13
C PHE A 247 -51.58 28.93 -52.25
N SER A 248 -52.10 28.83 -53.48
CA SER A 248 -51.30 28.47 -54.65
C SER A 248 -50.24 29.54 -54.97
N SER A 249 -50.57 30.82 -54.79
CA SER A 249 -49.62 31.92 -54.98
C SER A 249 -48.53 31.95 -53.91
N LEU A 250 -48.87 31.66 -52.64
CA LEU A 250 -47.90 31.49 -51.55
C LEU A 250 -47.01 30.26 -51.77
N GLN A 251 -47.59 29.16 -52.23
CA GLN A 251 -46.86 27.94 -52.54
C GLN A 251 -45.88 28.18 -53.69
N LYS A 252 -46.29 28.92 -54.72
CA LYS A 252 -45.43 29.31 -55.84
C LYS A 252 -44.32 30.27 -55.41
N ALA A 253 -44.64 31.25 -54.57
CA ALA A 253 -43.66 32.14 -53.93
C ALA A 253 -42.63 31.37 -53.08
N GLY A 254 -43.05 30.27 -52.44
CA GLY A 254 -42.15 29.36 -51.74
C GLY A 254 -41.39 28.37 -52.64
N GLN A 255 -41.85 28.13 -53.87
CA GLN A 255 -41.25 27.17 -54.83
C GLN A 255 -40.30 27.81 -55.85
N ASP A 256 -40.45 29.09 -56.20
CA ASP A 256 -39.52 29.82 -57.08
C ASP A 256 -38.17 30.14 -56.37
N GLN A 257 -37.93 29.58 -55.19
CA GLN A 257 -36.58 29.46 -54.63
C GLN A 257 -35.80 28.39 -55.38
N PRO A 258 -34.70 28.72 -56.10
CA PRO A 258 -33.65 27.73 -56.23
C PRO A 258 -33.19 27.42 -54.81
N LEU A 259 -33.44 26.20 -54.35
CA LEU A 259 -32.60 25.61 -53.33
C LEU A 259 -31.20 25.64 -53.93
N GLN A 260 -30.43 26.68 -53.64
CA GLN A 260 -28.98 26.53 -53.63
C GLN A 260 -28.72 25.60 -52.46
N GLU A 261 -28.90 24.31 -52.75
CA GLU A 261 -28.12 23.23 -52.18
C GLU A 261 -26.72 23.79 -52.03
N GLY A 262 -26.25 23.89 -50.78
CA GLY A 262 -24.97 24.47 -50.46
C GLY A 262 -23.98 23.88 -51.45
N GLN A 263 -23.34 24.74 -52.24
CA GLN A 263 -22.22 24.30 -53.06
C GLN A 263 -21.29 23.60 -52.07
N ASP A 264 -21.19 22.28 -52.21
CA ASP A 264 -20.12 21.48 -51.64
C ASP A 264 -18.83 22.19 -52.09
N GLN A 265 -18.34 23.09 -51.25
CA GLN A 265 -16.95 23.45 -51.31
C GLN A 265 -16.24 22.12 -51.14
N PRO A 266 -15.42 21.68 -52.10
CA PRO A 266 -14.59 20.53 -51.87
C PRO A 266 -13.85 20.85 -50.58
N LEU A 267 -14.05 20.01 -49.56
CA LEU A 267 -13.18 19.96 -48.40
C LEU A 267 -11.79 20.03 -49.00
N GLN A 268 -11.08 21.14 -48.78
CA GLN A 268 -9.67 21.19 -49.08
C GLN A 268 -9.11 20.07 -48.23
N GLU A 269 -8.82 18.94 -48.89
CA GLU A 269 -7.95 17.89 -48.41
C GLU A 269 -6.82 18.64 -47.72
N GLY A 270 -6.81 18.56 -46.39
CA GLY A 270 -5.72 19.11 -45.61
C GLY A 270 -4.48 18.53 -46.25
N GLN A 271 -3.71 19.39 -46.92
CA GLN A 271 -2.44 19.00 -47.48
C GLN A 271 -1.74 18.22 -46.38
N ASP A 272 -1.46 16.95 -46.65
CA ASP A 272 -0.63 16.06 -45.85
C ASP A 272 0.70 16.79 -45.57
N GLN A 273 0.69 17.68 -44.58
CA GLN A 273 1.90 18.10 -43.91
C GLN A 273 2.31 16.87 -43.11
N PRO A 274 3.47 16.27 -43.40
CA PRO A 274 3.91 15.09 -42.70
C PRO A 274 3.90 15.41 -41.20
N LEU A 275 3.12 14.62 -40.45
CA LEU A 275 2.88 14.76 -39.01
C LEU A 275 4.13 14.50 -38.14
N ALA A 276 5.31 14.42 -38.74
CA ALA A 276 6.58 14.28 -38.04
C ALA A 276 7.73 14.90 -38.85
N PRO A 277 8.64 15.68 -38.22
CA PRO A 277 9.98 15.82 -38.78
C PRO A 277 10.61 14.41 -38.85
N PRO A 278 11.42 14.10 -39.88
CA PRO A 278 12.10 12.82 -39.96
C PRO A 278 12.93 12.62 -38.67
N LEU A 279 12.73 11.47 -38.03
CA LEU A 279 13.59 11.02 -36.93
C LEU A 279 15.04 11.05 -37.44
N PRO A 280 16.01 11.54 -36.63
CA PRO A 280 17.40 11.44 -37.01
C PRO A 280 17.72 9.96 -37.23
N GLU A 281 18.19 9.62 -38.44
CA GLU A 281 18.72 8.31 -38.76
C GLU A 281 19.76 7.96 -37.67
N GLN A 282 19.41 7.01 -36.82
CA GLN A 282 20.41 6.38 -35.97
C GLN A 282 21.28 5.54 -36.89
N THR A 283 22.43 6.12 -37.26
CA THR A 283 23.52 5.38 -37.87
C THR A 283 23.85 4.20 -36.95
N PRO A 284 23.84 2.95 -37.43
CA PRO A 284 24.28 1.83 -36.62
C PRO A 284 25.73 2.07 -36.22
N GLU A 285 25.94 2.30 -34.93
CA GLU A 285 27.23 2.31 -34.27
C GLU A 285 27.94 1.01 -34.64
N GLN A 286 28.96 1.12 -35.51
CA GLN A 286 29.82 -0.01 -35.82
C GLN A 286 30.55 -0.40 -34.55
N ALA A 287 30.25 -1.61 -34.07
CA ALA A 287 30.95 -2.23 -32.95
C ALA A 287 32.47 -2.21 -33.19
N PRO A 288 33.29 -1.94 -32.16
CA PRO A 288 34.73 -2.06 -32.29
C PRO A 288 35.07 -3.54 -32.45
N LEU A 289 35.62 -3.89 -33.62
CA LEU A 289 36.33 -5.15 -33.81
C LEU A 289 37.55 -5.13 -32.90
N GLY A 290 37.58 -6.06 -31.94
CA GLY A 290 38.76 -6.34 -31.15
C GLY A 290 39.94 -6.79 -32.02
N GLY A 291 41.12 -6.32 -31.63
CA GLY A 291 42.45 -6.69 -32.12
C GLY A 291 43.49 -6.00 -31.25
#